data_AF-A0A937GN90-F1
#
_entry.id   AF-A0A937GN90-F1
#
_cell.length_a   1.000
_cell.length_b   1.000
_cell.length_c   1.000
_cell.angle_alpha   90.00
_cell.angle_beta   90.00
_cell.angle_gamma   90.00
#
_symmetry.space_group_name_H-M   'P 1'
#
loop_
_entity.id
_entity.type
_entity.pdbx_description
1 polymer ?
#
loop_
_entity_poly.entity_id
_entity_poly.type
_entity_poly.pdbx_seq_one_letter_code
_entity_poly.pdbx_strand_id
1 'polypeptide(L)'
;MNFLDRLSKVAEIVGSLGIVISLFLVSVQYKNNSLALETSTANSVNANIANWYNSFFENTQETELFLKFLADPDSVSQTEKFQSIMRLHSFNLHLQNALYLERQGVLDENLRKTISMAVYSGLKQPGFYFFWDQRKSMYTDEWQIFVEDIIASQKHTELEELFDASAEENATE
;
A
#
# COMPACT_ATOMS: atom_id res chain seq x y z
N MET A 1 40.58 39.65 -33.53
CA MET A 1 39.29 39.33 -32.89
C MET A 1 38.63 40.64 -32.53
N ASN A 2 37.52 40.95 -33.21
CA ASN A 2 36.83 42.23 -33.04
C ASN A 2 36.07 42.23 -31.69
N PHE A 3 35.61 43.39 -31.24
CA PHE A 3 34.88 43.52 -29.98
C PHE A 3 33.59 42.67 -29.96
N LEU A 4 32.92 42.54 -31.11
CA LEU A 4 31.68 41.77 -31.27
C LEU A 4 31.91 40.26 -31.08
N ASP A 5 33.04 39.72 -31.55
CA ASP A 5 33.42 38.32 -31.39
C ASP A 5 33.64 37.98 -29.90
N ARG A 6 34.21 38.91 -29.13
CA ARG A 6 34.38 38.75 -27.67
C ARG A 6 33.03 38.76 -26.97
N LEU A 7 32.15 39.68 -27.35
CA LEU A 7 30.81 39.79 -26.79
C LEU A 7 29.98 38.54 -27.09
N SER A 8 30.06 38.02 -28.32
CA SER A 8 29.34 36.81 -28.73
C SER A 8 29.78 35.59 -27.93
N LYS A 9 31.09 35.41 -27.70
CA LYS A 9 31.59 34.29 -26.89
C LYS A 9 31.18 34.40 -25.43
N VAL A 10 31.16 35.62 -24.88
CA VAL A 10 30.66 35.84 -23.50
C VAL A 10 29.17 35.52 -23.42
N ALA A 11 28.37 35.95 -24.39
CA ALA A 11 26.94 35.62 -24.46
C ALA A 11 26.69 34.12 -24.61
N GLU A 12 27.49 33.42 -25.40
CA GLU A 12 27.43 31.95 -25.57
C GLU A 12 27.76 31.21 -24.26
N ILE A 13 28.80 31.65 -23.55
CA ILE A 13 29.18 31.08 -22.24
C ILE A 13 28.06 31.30 -21.22
N VAL A 14 27.54 32.52 -21.14
CA VAL A 14 26.45 32.87 -20.21
C VAL A 14 25.16 32.11 -20.56
N GLY A 15 24.83 31.99 -21.85
CA GLY A 15 23.68 31.21 -22.32
C GLY A 15 23.81 29.72 -22.00
N SER A 16 24.98 29.15 -22.25
CA SER A 16 25.26 27.74 -21.93
C SER A 16 25.22 27.47 -20.43
N LEU A 17 25.75 28.38 -19.61
CA LEU A 17 25.67 28.30 -18.16
C LEU A 17 24.21 28.40 -17.68
N GLY A 18 23.41 29.26 -18.32
CA GLY A 18 21.97 29.35 -18.08
C GLY A 18 21.26 28.02 -18.31
N ILE A 19 21.56 27.32 -19.41
CA ILE A 19 20.99 26.00 -19.71
C ILE A 19 21.34 24.97 -18.62
N VAL A 20 22.61 24.92 -18.18
CA VAL A 20 23.05 23.98 -17.12
C VAL A 20 22.32 24.24 -15.81
N ILE A 21 22.20 25.52 -15.40
CA ILE A 21 21.47 25.91 -14.19
C ILE A 21 19.99 25.55 -14.32
N SER A 22 19.38 25.80 -15.49
CA SER A 22 17.99 25.44 -15.76
C SER A 22 17.76 23.93 -15.64
N LEU A 23 18.63 23.10 -16.22
CA LEU A 23 18.54 21.64 -16.11
C LEU A 23 18.70 21.15 -14.67
N PHE A 24 19.59 21.77 -13.90
CA PHE A 24 19.76 21.46 -12.48
C PHE A 24 18.48 21.77 -11.68
N LEU A 25 17.90 22.96 -11.88
CA LEU A 25 16.65 23.36 -11.23
C LEU A 25 15.48 22.45 -11.62
N VAL A 26 15.36 22.08 -12.90
CA VAL A 26 14.34 21.12 -13.38
C VAL A 26 14.53 19.76 -12.71
N SER A 27 15.77 19.28 -12.58
CA SER A 27 16.08 18.01 -11.91
C SER A 27 15.67 18.02 -10.44
N VAL A 28 15.92 19.13 -9.72
CA VAL A 28 15.49 19.30 -8.33
C VAL A 28 13.95 19.39 -8.24
N GLN A 29 13.30 20.16 -9.12
CA GLN A 29 11.84 20.26 -9.15
C GLN A 29 11.17 18.92 -9.46
N TYR A 30 11.72 18.14 -10.39
CA TYR A 30 11.21 16.80 -10.71
C TYR A 30 11.27 15.87 -9.49
N LYS A 31 12.40 15.88 -8.76
CA LYS A 31 12.54 15.11 -7.51
C LYS A 31 11.55 15.54 -6.42
N ASN A 32 11.41 16.85 -6.20
CA ASN A 32 10.47 17.37 -5.20
C ASN A 32 9.01 17.07 -5.57
N ASN A 33 8.68 17.12 -6.86
CA ASN A 33 7.34 16.75 -7.34
C ASN A 33 7.08 15.25 -7.21
N SER A 34 8.08 14.39 -7.45
CA SER A 34 7.98 12.94 -7.21
C SER A 34 7.72 12.65 -5.73
N LEU A 35 8.55 13.21 -4.85
CA LEU A 35 8.41 13.03 -3.40
C LEU A 35 7.06 13.54 -2.87
N ALA A 36 6.59 14.69 -3.37
CA ALA A 36 5.29 15.23 -3.00
C ALA A 36 4.13 14.33 -3.46
N LEU A 37 4.23 13.76 -4.67
CA LEU A 37 3.24 12.83 -5.21
C LEU A 37 3.22 11.50 -4.42
N GLU A 38 4.40 10.94 -4.11
CA GLU A 38 4.57 9.75 -3.27
C GLU A 38 3.96 9.98 -1.89
N THR A 39 4.33 11.09 -1.23
CA THR A 39 3.80 11.46 0.10
C THR A 39 2.29 11.64 0.07
N SER A 40 1.75 12.33 -0.94
CA SER A 40 0.30 12.53 -1.08
C SER A 40 -0.44 11.20 -1.31
N THR A 41 0.16 10.29 -2.07
CA THR A 41 -0.40 8.97 -2.32
C THR A 41 -0.38 8.10 -1.06
N ALA A 42 0.74 8.04 -0.34
CA ALA A 42 0.85 7.35 0.94
C ALA A 42 -0.17 7.87 1.97
N ASN A 43 -0.34 9.18 2.07
CA ASN A 43 -1.36 9.80 2.93
C ASN A 43 -2.78 9.42 2.51
N SER A 44 -3.05 9.35 1.20
CA SER A 44 -4.38 8.95 0.69
C SER A 44 -4.69 7.49 0.99
N VAL A 45 -3.71 6.59 0.85
CA VAL A 45 -3.84 5.17 1.23
C VAL A 45 -4.15 5.05 2.71
N ASN A 46 -3.37 5.72 3.57
CA ASN A 46 -3.61 5.72 5.02
C ASN A 46 -4.99 6.29 5.38
N ALA A 47 -5.39 7.40 4.76
CA ALA A 47 -6.69 8.02 4.99
C ALA A 47 -7.84 7.08 4.59
N ASN A 48 -7.73 6.39 3.45
CA ASN A 48 -8.75 5.43 3.01
C ASN A 48 -8.91 4.27 4.00
N ILE A 49 -7.81 3.73 4.52
CA ILE A 49 -7.84 2.64 5.51
C ILE A 49 -8.36 3.13 6.86
N ALA A 50 -7.92 4.31 7.32
CA ALA A 50 -8.44 4.92 8.55
C ALA A 50 -9.95 5.20 8.46
N ASN A 51 -10.43 5.68 7.32
CA ASN A 51 -11.86 5.89 7.06
C ASN A 51 -12.62 4.56 7.05
N TRP A 52 -12.05 3.50 6.47
CA TRP A 52 -12.63 2.17 6.55
C TRP A 52 -12.80 1.73 8.01
N TYR A 53 -11.77 1.90 8.85
CA TYR A 53 -11.86 1.59 10.28
C TYR A 53 -12.91 2.41 11.01
N ASN A 54 -12.93 3.72 10.83
CA ASN A 54 -13.88 4.60 11.51
C ASN A 54 -15.32 4.27 11.10
N SER A 55 -15.58 4.19 9.79
CA SER A 55 -16.93 3.86 9.29
C SER A 55 -17.41 2.47 9.72
N PHE A 56 -16.49 1.55 10.02
CA PHE A 56 -16.82 0.20 10.42
C PHE A 56 -17.02 0.08 11.94
N PHE A 57 -16.12 0.62 12.74
CA PHE A 57 -16.10 0.43 14.19
C PHE A 57 -16.89 1.47 14.99
N GLU A 58 -17.40 2.53 14.34
CA GLU A 58 -18.30 3.50 14.99
C GLU A 58 -19.67 2.91 15.37
N ASN A 59 -20.10 1.82 14.71
CA ASN A 59 -21.34 1.13 15.04
C ASN A 59 -21.06 -0.19 15.77
N THR A 60 -21.37 -0.22 17.08
CA THR A 60 -21.16 -1.38 17.94
C THR A 60 -21.91 -2.62 17.46
N GLN A 61 -23.15 -2.47 16.98
CA GLN A 61 -23.93 -3.60 16.48
C GLN A 61 -23.29 -4.23 15.24
N GLU A 62 -22.87 -3.42 14.28
CA GLU A 62 -22.20 -3.89 13.07
C GLU A 62 -20.85 -4.54 13.38
N THR A 63 -20.14 -4.02 14.38
CA THR A 63 -18.90 -4.61 14.87
C THR A 63 -19.14 -5.98 15.49
N GLU A 64 -20.14 -6.12 16.37
CA GLU A 64 -20.48 -7.39 17.01
C GLU A 64 -20.90 -8.45 15.99
N LEU A 65 -21.70 -8.06 14.98
CA LEU A 65 -22.13 -8.94 13.89
C LEU A 65 -20.93 -9.45 13.08
N PHE A 66 -20.02 -8.56 12.74
CA PHE A 66 -18.81 -8.94 12.01
C PHE A 66 -17.90 -9.85 12.82
N LEU A 67 -17.73 -9.57 14.12
CA LEU A 67 -16.94 -10.43 15.01
C LEU A 67 -17.58 -11.82 15.15
N LYS A 68 -18.92 -11.91 15.24
CA LYS A 68 -19.64 -13.19 15.20
C LYS A 68 -19.39 -13.92 13.87
N PHE A 69 -19.52 -13.23 12.75
CA PHE A 69 -19.23 -13.82 11.43
C PHE A 69 -17.79 -14.32 11.33
N LEU A 70 -16.80 -13.56 11.81
CA LEU A 70 -15.40 -13.98 11.79
C LEU A 70 -15.20 -15.26 12.61
N ALA A 71 -15.80 -15.35 13.81
CA ALA A 71 -15.67 -16.51 14.68
C ALA A 71 -16.42 -17.74 14.15
N ASP A 72 -17.67 -17.55 13.69
CA ASP A 72 -18.54 -18.62 13.18
C ASP A 72 -19.47 -18.06 12.07
N PRO A 73 -19.09 -18.22 10.79
CA PRO A 73 -19.88 -17.75 9.65
C PRO A 73 -21.29 -18.31 9.59
N ASP A 74 -21.53 -19.50 10.13
CA ASP A 74 -22.83 -20.17 10.05
C ASP A 74 -23.77 -19.78 11.20
N SER A 75 -23.24 -19.09 12.22
CA SER A 75 -24.03 -18.54 13.33
C SER A 75 -24.84 -17.29 12.98
N VAL A 76 -24.53 -16.62 11.87
CA VAL A 76 -25.18 -15.37 11.44
C VAL A 76 -26.19 -15.61 10.31
N SER A 77 -27.17 -14.72 10.18
CA SER A 77 -28.15 -14.77 9.10
C SER A 77 -27.50 -14.54 7.73
N GLN A 78 -28.21 -14.91 6.66
CA GLN A 78 -27.71 -14.72 5.29
C GLN A 78 -27.42 -13.25 4.95
N THR A 79 -28.21 -12.32 5.50
CA THR A 79 -28.01 -10.88 5.31
C THR A 79 -26.74 -10.39 6.02
N GLU A 80 -26.56 -10.75 7.28
CA GLU A 80 -25.38 -10.40 8.09
C GLU A 80 -24.10 -11.01 7.50
N LYS A 81 -24.20 -12.24 7.01
CA LYS A 81 -23.14 -12.94 6.25
C LYS A 81 -22.73 -12.13 5.02
N PHE A 82 -23.71 -11.72 4.20
CA PHE A 82 -23.43 -10.91 3.00
C PHE A 82 -22.79 -9.56 3.35
N GLN A 83 -23.30 -8.86 4.37
CA GLN A 83 -22.72 -7.59 4.83
C GLN A 83 -21.26 -7.77 5.26
N SER A 84 -20.96 -8.81 6.04
CA SER A 84 -19.60 -9.11 6.50
C SER A 84 -18.64 -9.44 5.36
N ILE A 85 -19.10 -10.22 4.37
CA ILE A 85 -18.34 -10.51 3.14
C ILE A 85 -18.03 -9.23 2.37
N MET A 86 -19.01 -8.32 2.20
CA MET A 86 -18.81 -7.06 1.48
C MET A 86 -17.83 -6.13 2.21
N ARG A 87 -17.82 -6.15 3.55
CA ARG A 87 -16.86 -5.39 4.36
C ARG A 87 -15.44 -5.91 4.17
N LEU A 88 -15.23 -7.23 4.28
CA LEU A 88 -13.93 -7.85 4.01
C LEU A 88 -13.49 -7.63 2.56
N HIS A 89 -14.44 -7.65 1.62
CA HIS A 89 -14.15 -7.41 0.21
C HIS A 89 -13.59 -6.00 -0.01
N SER A 90 -14.30 -4.98 0.51
CA SER A 90 -13.87 -3.57 0.47
C SER A 90 -12.50 -3.38 1.11
N PHE A 91 -12.26 -4.00 2.26
CA PHE A 91 -10.96 -3.92 2.93
C PHE A 91 -9.83 -4.49 2.07
N ASN A 92 -10.03 -5.68 1.49
CA ASN A 92 -9.03 -6.32 0.65
C ASN A 92 -8.74 -5.53 -0.65
N LEU A 93 -9.70 -4.77 -1.18
CA LEU A 93 -9.42 -3.86 -2.31
C LEU A 93 -8.42 -2.76 -1.92
N HIS A 94 -8.53 -2.20 -0.71
CA HIS A 94 -7.57 -1.22 -0.22
C HIS A 94 -6.16 -1.81 -0.05
N LEU A 95 -6.08 -3.07 0.41
CA LEU A 95 -4.80 -3.75 0.60
C LEU A 95 -4.16 -4.17 -0.72
N GLN A 96 -4.94 -4.68 -1.68
CA GLN A 96 -4.47 -4.92 -3.04
C GLN A 96 -3.90 -3.65 -3.66
N ASN A 97 -4.58 -2.51 -3.47
CA ASN A 97 -4.08 -1.23 -3.95
C ASN A 97 -2.78 -0.80 -3.25
N ALA A 98 -2.66 -1.05 -1.94
CA ALA A 98 -1.42 -0.77 -1.21
C ALA A 98 -0.24 -1.63 -1.72
N LEU A 99 -0.48 -2.93 -1.98
CA LEU A 99 0.53 -3.81 -2.60
C LEU A 99 0.93 -3.31 -3.99
N TYR A 100 -0.05 -2.99 -4.83
CA TYR A 100 0.21 -2.43 -6.16
C TYR A 100 1.08 -1.17 -6.10
N LEU A 101 0.77 -0.23 -5.19
CA LEU A 101 1.53 1.02 -5.06
C LEU A 101 2.96 0.81 -4.53
N GLU A 102 3.16 -0.19 -3.66
CA GLU A 102 4.51 -0.59 -3.23
C GLU A 102 5.33 -1.12 -4.41
N ARG A 103 4.73 -1.99 -5.24
CA ARG A 103 5.40 -2.51 -6.45
C ARG A 103 5.74 -1.43 -7.48
N GLN A 104 4.99 -0.33 -7.50
CA GLN A 104 5.30 0.83 -8.33
C GLN A 104 6.36 1.77 -7.70
N GLY A 105 6.88 1.46 -6.52
CA GLY A 105 7.83 2.31 -5.78
C GLY A 105 7.21 3.57 -5.17
N VAL A 106 5.88 3.63 -5.09
CA VAL A 106 5.14 4.81 -4.60
C VAL A 106 4.86 4.71 -3.10
N LEU A 107 4.64 3.49 -2.60
CA LEU A 107 4.40 3.23 -1.18
C LEU A 107 5.59 2.49 -0.57
N ASP A 108 6.06 2.98 0.58
CA ASP A 108 7.10 2.30 1.35
C ASP A 108 6.65 0.91 1.82
N GLU A 109 7.56 -0.06 1.74
CA GLU A 109 7.25 -1.45 2.08
C GLU A 109 6.85 -1.61 3.55
N ASN A 110 7.50 -0.89 4.48
CA ASN A 110 7.15 -0.96 5.91
C ASN A 110 5.77 -0.37 6.16
N LEU A 111 5.40 0.68 5.43
CA LEU A 111 4.05 1.24 5.50
C LEU A 111 3.00 0.23 4.97
N ARG A 112 3.27 -0.41 3.81
CA ARG A 112 2.42 -1.47 3.27
C ARG A 112 2.30 -2.67 4.22
N LYS A 113 3.40 -3.08 4.86
CA LYS A 113 3.46 -4.13 5.90
C LYS A 113 2.53 -3.79 7.06
N THR A 114 2.62 -2.56 7.58
CA THR A 114 1.78 -2.05 8.68
C THR A 114 0.30 -2.08 8.34
N ILE A 115 -0.05 -1.62 7.15
CA ILE A 115 -1.42 -1.63 6.63
C ILE A 115 -2.00 -3.06 6.58
N SER A 116 -1.16 -4.04 6.22
CA SER A 116 -1.58 -5.43 6.06
C SER A 116 -1.72 -6.20 7.38
N MET A 117 -1.25 -5.64 8.50
CA MET A 117 -1.32 -6.30 9.83
C MET A 117 -2.73 -6.68 10.27
N ALA A 118 -3.74 -5.94 9.82
CA ALA A 118 -5.12 -6.27 10.15
C ALA A 118 -5.71 -7.45 9.38
N VAL A 119 -5.14 -7.85 8.24
CA VAL A 119 -5.47 -9.15 7.65
C VAL A 119 -4.86 -10.27 8.49
N TYR A 120 -3.61 -10.12 8.92
CA TYR A 120 -2.93 -11.16 9.69
C TYR A 120 -3.62 -11.51 11.01
N SER A 121 -4.25 -10.52 11.67
CA SER A 121 -5.06 -10.78 12.87
C SER A 121 -6.33 -11.58 12.58
N GLY A 122 -6.91 -11.43 11.39
CA GLY A 122 -8.10 -12.14 10.93
C GLY A 122 -7.85 -13.56 10.41
N LEU A 123 -6.63 -13.89 9.97
CA LEU A 123 -6.31 -15.20 9.39
C LEU A 123 -6.54 -16.39 10.35
N LYS A 124 -6.58 -16.15 11.68
CA LYS A 124 -6.90 -17.20 12.66
C LYS A 124 -8.40 -17.49 12.77
N GLN A 125 -9.24 -16.73 12.08
CA GLN A 125 -10.70 -16.77 12.23
C GLN A 125 -11.36 -17.53 11.05
N PRO A 126 -12.27 -18.48 11.30
CA PRO A 126 -12.95 -19.25 10.25
C PRO A 126 -13.62 -18.38 9.17
N GLY A 127 -14.20 -17.24 9.56
CA GLY A 127 -14.88 -16.35 8.64
C GLY A 127 -13.99 -15.64 7.64
N PHE A 128 -12.68 -15.52 7.90
CA PHE A 128 -11.75 -15.07 6.88
C PHE A 128 -11.67 -16.07 5.72
N TYR A 129 -11.48 -17.36 6.02
CA TYR A 129 -11.40 -18.40 5.01
C TYR A 129 -12.72 -18.58 4.26
N PHE A 130 -13.86 -18.46 4.95
CA PHE A 130 -15.17 -18.44 4.32
C PHE A 130 -15.29 -17.32 3.28
N PHE A 131 -14.88 -16.09 3.65
CA PHE A 131 -14.84 -14.97 2.71
C PHE A 131 -13.88 -15.22 1.55
N TRP A 132 -12.66 -15.68 1.84
CA TRP A 132 -11.60 -15.82 0.85
C TRP A 132 -11.98 -16.83 -0.24
N ASP A 133 -12.52 -17.98 0.15
CA ASP A 133 -13.00 -19.00 -0.80
C ASP A 133 -14.04 -18.44 -1.79
N GLN A 134 -14.93 -17.58 -1.31
CA GLN A 134 -16.02 -17.01 -2.11
C GLN A 134 -15.59 -15.84 -3.01
N ARG A 135 -14.47 -15.18 -2.71
CA ARG A 135 -14.11 -13.88 -3.31
C ARG A 135 -12.74 -13.83 -3.95
N LYS A 136 -11.84 -14.78 -3.68
CA LYS A 136 -10.44 -14.71 -4.13
C LYS A 136 -10.27 -14.50 -5.63
N SER A 137 -11.12 -15.14 -6.44
CA SER A 137 -11.11 -15.02 -7.91
C SER A 137 -11.49 -13.63 -8.45
N MET A 138 -11.97 -12.73 -7.59
CA MET A 138 -12.31 -11.34 -7.98
C MET A 138 -11.12 -10.39 -7.82
N TYR A 139 -10.00 -10.85 -7.25
CA TYR A 139 -8.78 -10.07 -7.07
C TYR A 139 -7.76 -10.34 -8.16
N THR A 140 -6.73 -9.49 -8.25
CA THR A 140 -5.61 -9.73 -9.17
C THR A 140 -4.86 -10.99 -8.78
N ASP A 141 -4.25 -11.67 -9.76
CA ASP A 141 -3.44 -12.87 -9.51
C ASP A 141 -2.31 -12.58 -8.51
N GLU A 142 -1.69 -11.41 -8.60
CA GLU A 142 -0.66 -10.97 -7.65
C GLU A 142 -1.18 -10.90 -6.20
N TRP A 143 -2.36 -10.33 -5.99
CA TRP A 143 -2.97 -10.27 -4.66
C TRP A 143 -3.35 -11.67 -4.14
N GLN A 144 -3.87 -12.52 -5.02
CA GLN A 144 -4.18 -13.90 -4.68
C GLN A 144 -2.93 -14.65 -4.23
N ILE A 145 -1.84 -14.58 -4.99
CA ILE A 145 -0.56 -15.21 -4.64
C ILE A 145 -0.06 -14.69 -3.30
N PHE A 146 -0.05 -13.36 -3.12
CA PHE A 146 0.40 -12.73 -1.88
C PHE A 146 -0.38 -13.22 -0.65
N VAL A 147 -1.71 -13.28 -0.72
CA VAL A 147 -2.56 -13.76 0.39
C VAL A 147 -2.38 -15.26 0.63
N GLU A 148 -2.27 -16.07 -0.42
CA GLU A 148 -2.08 -17.52 -0.29
C GLU A 148 -0.69 -17.86 0.30
N ASP A 149 0.36 -17.12 -0.06
CA ASP A 149 1.70 -17.25 0.53
C ASP A 149 1.68 -16.92 2.03
N ILE A 150 0.91 -15.90 2.41
CA ILE A 150 0.66 -15.52 3.80
C ILE A 150 -0.10 -16.61 4.56
N ILE A 151 -1.15 -17.18 3.96
CA ILE A 151 -1.91 -18.27 4.56
C ILE A 151 -1.02 -19.50 4.76
N ALA A 152 -0.14 -19.77 3.79
CA ALA A 152 0.83 -20.86 3.87
C ALA A 152 1.88 -20.62 4.97
N SER A 153 2.37 -19.39 5.11
CA SER A 153 3.40 -19.02 6.08
C SER A 153 2.87 -19.01 7.52
N GLN A 154 1.60 -18.67 7.75
CA GLN A 154 0.97 -18.73 9.08
C GLN A 154 0.92 -20.13 9.71
N LYS A 155 1.17 -21.21 8.95
CA LYS A 155 1.36 -22.55 9.51
C LYS A 155 2.66 -22.68 10.32
N HIS A 156 3.59 -21.75 10.16
CA HIS A 156 4.79 -21.56 10.98
C HIS A 156 4.59 -20.32 11.84
N THR A 157 4.63 -20.47 13.16
CA THR A 157 4.20 -19.45 14.12
C THR A 157 5.24 -18.35 14.30
N GLU A 158 5.53 -17.52 13.30
CA GLU A 158 6.29 -16.28 13.49
C GLU A 158 5.93 -15.24 12.42
N LEU A 159 4.85 -14.50 12.64
CA LEU A 159 4.58 -13.28 11.86
C LEU A 159 5.71 -12.24 12.04
N GLU A 160 6.42 -12.29 13.18
CA GLU A 160 7.55 -11.41 13.49
C GLU A 160 8.80 -11.76 12.65
N GLU A 161 9.12 -13.04 12.43
CA GLU A 161 10.28 -13.45 11.62
C GLU A 161 10.17 -13.08 10.12
N LEU A 162 8.95 -13.04 9.57
CA LEU A 162 8.71 -12.60 8.18
C LEU A 162 9.01 -11.11 7.97
N PHE A 163 8.90 -10.30 9.02
CA PHE A 163 9.26 -8.88 8.96
C PHE A 163 10.76 -8.68 9.23
N ASP A 164 11.34 -9.46 10.13
CA ASP A 164 12.75 -9.34 10.55
C ASP A 164 13.76 -9.90 9.54
N ALA A 165 13.43 -10.97 8.80
CA ALA A 165 14.33 -11.53 7.77
C ALA A 165 14.67 -10.53 6.64
N SER A 166 13.79 -9.56 6.36
CA SER A 166 14.03 -8.48 5.39
C SER A 166 14.89 -7.32 5.92
N ALA A 167 15.11 -7.26 7.25
CA ALA A 167 15.96 -6.25 7.88
C ALA A 167 17.44 -6.65 7.89
N GLU A 168 17.75 -7.95 7.94
CA GLU A 168 19.14 -8.45 7.98
C GLU A 168 19.82 -8.43 6.59
N GLU A 169 19.08 -8.60 5.50
CA GLU A 169 19.62 -8.55 4.13
C GLU A 169 20.02 -7.10 3.72
N ASN A 170 19.35 -6.09 4.29
CA ASN A 170 19.66 -4.67 4.06
C ASN A 170 20.74 -4.09 5.00
N ALA A 171 21.25 -4.89 5.95
CA ALA A 171 22.33 -4.50 6.86
C ALA A 171 23.72 -4.98 6.40
N THR A 172 23.80 -5.71 5.28
CA THR A 172 25.04 -6.32 4.77
C THR A 172 25.49 -5.85 3.39
N GLU A 173 24.91 -4.79 2.83
CA GLU A 173 25.48 -3.98 1.74
C GLU A 173 25.78 -2.54 2.20
#